data_AF-A0A4P2QND6-F1
#
_entry.id   AF-A0A4P2QND6-F1
#
_cell.length_a   1.000
_cell.length_b   1.000
_cell.length_c   1.000
_cell.angle_alpha   90.00
_cell.angle_beta   90.00
_cell.angle_gamma   90.00
#
_symmetry.space_group_name_H-M   'P 1'
#
loop_
_entity.id
_entity.type
_entity.pdbx_description
1 polymer ?
#
loop_
_entity_poly.entity_id
_entity_poly.type
_entity_poly.pdbx_seq_one_letter_code
_entity_poly.pdbx_strand_id
1 'polypeptide(L)'
;MSDASSTAPQTSAPEVRARYQRSARNYLLDQKFQLKYTGFLVGISLALSAALGILLWNASSKIIEQSRTAVQQGQEIVRQGQETVKRGQEVLVQSRRVSEVVAMNIAKEYKDDPELAKTFGEAAQRDENKLKDEQARLERDAASLQQRAAALERQAVEVADNQQMLLRLIVALLSLLVLGVGVAGIVFTHKIAGPIFKMKRLLRQVGEGKLVVRERLRKGDELQHFFEAFEKMVEDLRARQQAKIEKMDAILAKLEADARAQKGAAEIDPDGVAQLKRLRTEMQEQLDA
;
A
#
# COMPACT_ATOMS: atom_id res chain seq x y z
N MET A 1 14.24 65.08 53.68
CA MET A 1 15.29 64.08 53.42
C MET A 1 14.69 62.74 53.84
N SER A 2 14.13 61.98 52.89
CA SER A 2 14.82 60.86 52.20
C SER A 2 14.65 59.59 53.04
N ASP A 3 13.71 58.69 52.74
CA ASP A 3 13.84 57.50 51.85
C ASP A 3 13.62 56.26 52.76
N ALA A 4 13.03 55.12 52.42
CA ALA A 4 12.32 54.65 51.25
C ALA A 4 11.44 53.47 51.74
N SER A 5 10.17 53.43 51.33
CA SER A 5 9.29 52.28 51.56
C SER A 5 9.65 51.16 50.59
N SER A 6 10.24 50.08 51.09
CA SER A 6 10.59 48.90 50.30
C SER A 6 9.40 47.94 50.22
N THR A 7 8.57 48.08 49.19
CA THR A 7 7.52 47.11 48.83
C THR A 7 8.01 46.24 47.69
N ALA A 8 8.35 44.98 47.99
CA ALA A 8 8.74 44.00 46.97
C ALA A 8 7.52 43.61 46.08
N PRO A 9 7.69 43.44 44.76
CA PRO A 9 6.61 42.92 43.91
C PRO A 9 6.49 41.40 44.06
N GLN A 10 5.32 40.94 44.50
CA GLN A 10 4.94 39.53 44.41
C GLN A 10 4.87 39.15 42.93
N THR A 11 5.80 38.30 42.50
CA THR A 11 5.83 37.74 41.16
C THR A 11 4.82 36.60 41.10
N SER A 12 3.67 36.82 40.47
CA SER A 12 2.69 35.78 40.18
C SER A 12 3.28 34.76 39.21
N ALA A 13 3.42 33.52 39.68
CA ALA A 13 3.88 32.39 38.88
C ALA A 13 2.91 32.10 37.72
N PRO A 14 3.40 31.65 36.54
CA PRO A 14 2.54 31.36 35.41
C PRO A 14 1.72 30.08 35.65
N GLU A 15 0.39 30.18 35.58
CA GLU A 15 -0.51 29.03 35.57
C GLU A 15 -0.16 28.10 34.39
N VAL A 16 0.39 26.93 34.69
CA VAL A 16 0.61 25.86 33.72
C VAL A 16 -0.77 25.31 33.32
N ARG A 17 -1.34 25.83 32.23
CA ARG A 17 -2.57 25.30 31.64
C ARG A 17 -2.34 23.84 31.24
N ALA A 18 -2.94 22.92 32.00
CA ALA A 18 -2.92 21.49 31.70
C ALA A 18 -3.39 21.25 30.25
N ARG A 19 -2.49 20.69 29.45
CA ARG A 19 -2.71 20.42 28.03
C ARG A 19 -3.71 19.26 27.93
N TYR A 20 -4.99 19.58 27.76
CA TYR A 20 -6.07 18.60 27.64
C TYR A 20 -5.79 17.66 26.46
N GLN A 21 -5.30 16.45 26.75
CA GLN A 21 -5.05 15.43 25.75
C GLN A 21 -6.40 14.90 25.27
N ARG A 22 -6.80 15.32 24.07
CA ARG A 22 -8.04 14.86 23.43
C ARG A 22 -7.91 13.37 23.17
N SER A 23 -8.67 12.55 23.89
CA SER A 23 -8.66 11.10 23.77
C SER A 23 -8.94 10.66 22.33
N ALA A 24 -8.17 9.69 21.81
CA ALA A 24 -8.34 9.11 20.47
C ALA A 24 -9.77 8.59 20.19
N ARG A 25 -10.56 8.33 21.24
CA ARG A 25 -12.00 8.01 21.15
C ARG A 25 -12.84 9.08 20.43
N ASN A 26 -12.39 10.34 20.37
CA ASN A 26 -13.12 11.43 19.72
C ASN A 26 -12.91 11.48 18.19
N TYR A 27 -12.10 10.58 17.60
CA TYR A 27 -11.89 10.53 16.15
C TYR A 27 -13.05 9.87 15.39
N LEU A 28 -13.82 9.01 16.06
CA LEU A 28 -14.89 8.18 15.50
C LEU A 28 -16.30 8.81 15.59
N LEU A 29 -16.41 10.14 15.65
CA LEU A 29 -17.71 10.82 15.84
C LEU A 29 -18.69 10.57 14.68
N ASP A 30 -18.20 10.17 13.48
CA ASP A 30 -19.03 9.86 12.31
C ASP A 30 -18.58 8.55 11.62
N GLN A 31 -18.67 7.45 12.38
CA GLN A 31 -18.17 6.12 12.02
C GLN A 31 -18.72 5.59 10.68
N LYS A 32 -19.97 5.89 10.32
CA LYS A 32 -20.61 5.39 9.09
C LYS A 32 -20.01 6.00 7.83
N PHE A 33 -19.73 7.30 7.84
CA PHE A 33 -19.12 7.98 6.69
C PHE A 33 -17.65 7.56 6.53
N GLN A 34 -16.90 7.56 7.65
CA GLN A 34 -15.49 7.16 7.64
C GLN A 34 -15.27 5.73 7.16
N LEU A 35 -16.05 4.77 7.68
CA LEU A 35 -15.91 3.36 7.30
C LEU A 35 -16.31 3.10 5.85
N LYS A 36 -17.29 3.82 5.29
CA LYS A 36 -17.73 3.62 3.91
C LYS A 36 -16.61 3.94 2.91
N TYR A 37 -16.01 5.13 3.01
CA TYR A 37 -14.97 5.56 2.07
C TYR A 37 -13.62 4.93 2.36
N THR A 38 -13.26 4.76 3.64
CA THR A 38 -12.06 4.02 4.02
C THR A 38 -12.17 2.57 3.57
N GLY A 39 -13.34 1.94 3.76
CA GLY A 39 -13.60 0.57 3.31
C GLY A 39 -13.48 0.41 1.80
N PHE A 40 -13.97 1.39 1.02
CA PHE A 40 -13.78 1.40 -0.43
C PHE A 40 -12.30 1.52 -0.83
N LEU A 41 -11.54 2.44 -0.20
CA LEU A 41 -10.10 2.61 -0.42
C LEU A 41 -9.30 1.34 -0.09
N VAL A 42 -9.59 0.73 1.06
CA VAL A 42 -8.98 -0.53 1.49
C VAL A 42 -9.37 -1.67 0.55
N GLY A 43 -10.63 -1.73 0.12
CA GLY A 43 -11.12 -2.74 -0.82
C GLY A 43 -10.41 -2.69 -2.18
N ILE A 44 -10.26 -1.49 -2.75
CA ILE A 44 -9.48 -1.31 -3.99
C ILE A 44 -8.02 -1.70 -3.76
N SER A 45 -7.42 -1.26 -2.66
CA SER A 45 -6.02 -1.57 -2.34
C SER A 45 -5.80 -3.07 -2.17
N LEU A 46 -6.74 -3.78 -1.54
CA LEU A 46 -6.73 -5.24 -1.42
C LEU A 46 -6.88 -5.92 -2.77
N ALA A 47 -7.78 -5.45 -3.63
CA ALA A 47 -7.97 -6.02 -4.97
C ALA A 47 -6.70 -5.86 -5.83
N LEU A 48 -6.09 -4.68 -5.82
CA LEU A 48 -4.82 -4.42 -6.51
C LEU A 48 -3.68 -5.27 -5.93
N SER A 49 -3.60 -5.36 -4.60
CA SER A 49 -2.58 -6.18 -3.93
C SER A 49 -2.75 -7.67 -4.24
N ALA A 50 -3.98 -8.17 -4.28
CA ALA A 50 -4.28 -9.55 -4.64
C ALA A 50 -3.92 -9.84 -6.11
N ALA A 51 -4.29 -8.95 -7.02
CA ALA A 51 -3.95 -9.08 -8.44
C ALA A 51 -2.42 -9.13 -8.65
N LEU A 52 -1.68 -8.22 -8.00
CA LEU A 52 -0.22 -8.20 -8.06
C LEU A 52 0.39 -9.44 -7.40
N GLY A 53 -0.15 -9.87 -6.26
CA GLY A 53 0.27 -11.09 -5.56
C GLY A 53 0.10 -12.34 -6.41
N ILE A 54 -1.02 -12.47 -7.14
CA ILE A 54 -1.27 -13.58 -8.06
C ILE A 54 -0.28 -13.57 -9.23
N LEU A 55 -0.04 -12.40 -9.83
CA LEU A 55 0.93 -12.27 -10.93
C LEU A 55 2.34 -12.70 -10.50
N LEU A 56 2.77 -12.26 -9.33
CA LEU A 56 4.08 -12.61 -8.77
C LEU A 56 4.17 -14.08 -8.38
N TRP A 57 3.10 -14.64 -7.82
CA TRP A 57 3.02 -16.06 -7.51
C TRP A 57 3.18 -16.91 -8.78
N ASN A 58 2.48 -16.55 -9.84
CA ASN A 58 2.54 -17.24 -11.13
C ASN A 58 3.92 -17.11 -11.80
N ALA A 59 4.59 -15.97 -11.64
CA ALA A 59 5.96 -15.78 -12.14
C ALA A 59 6.96 -16.61 -11.32
N SER A 60 6.82 -16.62 -9.99
CA SER A 60 7.69 -17.35 -9.07
C SER A 60 7.56 -18.87 -9.25
N SER A 61 6.34 -19.39 -9.38
CA SER A 61 6.10 -20.81 -9.59
C SER A 61 6.75 -21.35 -10.88
N LYS A 62 6.69 -20.57 -11.97
CA LYS A 62 7.37 -20.93 -13.23
C LYS A 62 8.89 -21.02 -13.09
N ILE A 63 9.51 -20.10 -12.34
CA ILE A 63 10.97 -20.10 -12.13
C ILE A 63 11.39 -21.33 -11.32
N ILE A 64 10.64 -21.67 -10.27
CA ILE A 64 10.92 -22.84 -9.43
C ILE A 64 10.78 -24.14 -10.24
N GLU A 65 9.75 -24.23 -11.09
CA GLU A 65 9.53 -25.38 -11.96
C GLU A 65 10.67 -25.55 -12.96
N GLN A 66 11.11 -24.48 -13.62
CA GLN A 66 12.25 -24.48 -14.53
C GLN A 66 13.56 -24.91 -13.85
N SER A 67 13.77 -24.47 -12.61
CA SER A 67 14.96 -24.85 -11.85
C SER A 67 14.95 -26.34 -11.50
N ARG A 68 13.79 -26.89 -11.10
CA ARG A 68 13.64 -28.32 -10.80
C ARG A 68 13.88 -29.20 -12.02
N THR A 69 13.34 -28.82 -13.18
CA THR A 69 13.53 -29.59 -14.42
C THR A 69 14.99 -29.53 -14.89
N ALA A 70 15.67 -28.39 -14.74
CA ALA A 70 17.10 -28.28 -15.04
C ALA A 70 17.96 -29.19 -14.15
N VAL A 71 17.65 -29.29 -12.86
CA VAL A 71 18.33 -30.22 -11.94
C VAL A 71 18.10 -31.68 -12.36
N GLN A 72 16.86 -32.04 -12.67
CA GLN A 72 16.54 -33.41 -13.12
C GLN A 72 17.28 -33.78 -14.41
N GLN A 73 17.32 -32.87 -15.38
CA GLN A 73 18.08 -33.05 -16.62
C GLN A 73 19.58 -33.18 -16.34
N GLY A 74 20.13 -32.35 -15.44
CA GLY A 74 21.53 -32.44 -15.02
C GLY A 74 21.87 -33.79 -14.39
N GLN A 75 21.01 -34.30 -13.50
CA GLN A 75 21.18 -35.62 -12.88
C GLN A 75 21.14 -36.76 -13.90
N GLU A 76 20.22 -36.70 -14.87
CA GLU A 76 20.14 -37.71 -15.93
C GLU A 76 21.37 -37.69 -16.84
N ILE A 77 21.89 -36.50 -17.19
CA ILE A 77 23.15 -36.36 -17.95
C ILE A 77 24.33 -36.99 -17.18
N VAL A 78 24.41 -36.76 -15.87
CA VAL A 78 25.46 -37.37 -15.03
C VAL A 78 25.32 -38.89 -15.02
N ARG A 79 24.10 -39.41 -14.87
CA ARG A 79 23.83 -40.85 -14.90
C ARG A 79 24.25 -41.47 -16.23
N GLN A 80 23.88 -40.84 -17.35
CA GLN A 80 24.27 -41.29 -18.69
C GLN A 80 25.79 -41.27 -18.86
N GLY A 81 26.46 -40.20 -18.41
CA GLY A 81 27.92 -40.13 -18.42
C GLY A 81 28.60 -41.25 -17.62
N GLN A 82 28.07 -41.59 -16.44
CA GLN A 82 28.55 -42.71 -15.63
C GLN A 82 28.32 -44.06 -16.32
N GLU A 83 27.18 -44.27 -16.99
CA GLU A 83 26.95 -45.46 -17.79
C GLU A 83 27.93 -45.55 -18.97
N THR A 84 28.23 -44.45 -19.65
CA THR A 84 29.22 -44.40 -20.73
C THR A 84 30.61 -44.79 -20.23
N VAL A 85 31.02 -44.29 -19.06
CA VAL A 85 32.29 -44.67 -18.41
C VAL A 85 32.33 -46.17 -18.11
N LYS A 86 31.25 -46.74 -17.57
CA LYS A 86 31.15 -48.18 -17.29
C LYS A 86 31.25 -49.03 -18.56
N ARG A 87 30.51 -48.66 -19.61
CA ARG A 87 30.59 -49.36 -20.91
C ARG A 87 31.99 -49.27 -21.51
N GLY A 88 32.68 -48.13 -21.36
CA GLY A 88 34.08 -47.99 -21.77
C GLY A 88 35.02 -48.96 -21.04
N GLN A 89 34.85 -49.14 -19.72
CA GLN A 89 35.61 -50.12 -18.94
C GLN A 89 35.34 -51.56 -19.40
N GLU A 90 34.09 -51.91 -19.70
CA GLU A 90 33.74 -53.22 -20.23
C GLU A 90 34.39 -53.49 -21.59
N VAL A 91 34.40 -52.50 -22.49
CA VAL A 91 35.07 -52.57 -23.80
C VAL A 91 36.58 -52.80 -23.63
N LEU A 92 37.23 -52.11 -22.68
CA LEU A 92 38.64 -52.34 -22.35
C LEU A 92 38.91 -53.79 -21.93
N VAL A 93 38.07 -54.34 -21.04
CA VAL A 93 38.21 -55.73 -20.58
C VAL A 93 37.96 -56.72 -21.71
N GLN A 94 36.93 -56.49 -22.53
CA GLN A 94 36.64 -57.34 -23.69
C GLN A 94 37.77 -57.28 -24.72
N SER A 95 38.30 -56.09 -25.02
CA SER A 95 39.42 -55.91 -25.94
C SER A 95 40.67 -56.70 -25.49
N ARG A 96 41.01 -56.66 -24.19
CA ARG A 96 42.11 -57.48 -23.65
C ARG A 96 41.88 -58.98 -23.84
N ARG A 97 40.68 -59.48 -23.53
CA ARG A 97 40.34 -60.90 -23.70
C ARG A 97 40.42 -61.34 -25.15
N VAL A 98 39.91 -60.53 -26.08
CA VAL A 98 39.97 -60.81 -27.51
C VAL A 98 41.42 -60.82 -27.99
N SER A 99 42.23 -59.83 -27.56
CA SER A 99 43.65 -59.76 -27.89
C SER A 99 44.43 -60.98 -27.39
N GLU A 100 44.14 -61.45 -26.16
CA GLU A 100 44.75 -62.65 -25.58
C GLU A 100 44.41 -63.93 -26.38
N VAL A 101 43.16 -64.10 -26.79
CA VAL A 101 42.75 -65.23 -27.64
C VAL A 101 43.46 -65.20 -29.00
N VAL A 102 43.57 -64.02 -29.62
CA VAL A 102 44.29 -63.87 -30.90
C VAL A 102 45.79 -64.15 -30.71
N ALA A 103 46.42 -63.64 -29.65
CA ALA A 103 47.81 -63.92 -29.33
C ALA A 103 48.06 -65.42 -29.11
N MET A 104 47.17 -66.10 -28.39
CA MET A 104 47.23 -67.56 -28.17
C MET A 104 47.13 -68.34 -29.48
N ASN A 105 46.23 -67.93 -30.39
CA ASN A 105 46.07 -68.56 -31.70
C ASN A 105 47.32 -68.33 -32.58
N ILE A 106 47.90 -67.14 -32.57
CA ILE A 106 49.16 -66.86 -33.28
C ILE A 106 50.28 -67.76 -32.75
N ALA A 107 50.44 -67.85 -31.43
CA ALA A 107 51.46 -68.70 -30.80
C ALA A 107 51.26 -70.20 -31.08
N LYS A 108 50.02 -70.64 -31.36
CA LYS A 108 49.69 -72.04 -31.63
C LYS A 108 49.89 -72.42 -33.10
N GLU A 109 49.36 -71.62 -34.02
CA GLU A 109 49.26 -71.95 -35.46
C GLU A 109 50.43 -71.40 -36.28
N TYR A 110 51.12 -70.34 -35.80
CA TYR A 110 52.18 -69.63 -36.52
C TYR A 110 53.51 -69.66 -35.75
N LYS A 111 53.91 -70.84 -35.26
CA LYS A 111 55.13 -71.02 -34.43
C LYS A 111 56.42 -70.65 -35.15
N ASP A 112 56.44 -70.76 -36.48
CA ASP A 112 57.62 -70.53 -37.30
C ASP A 112 57.76 -69.07 -37.77
N ASP A 113 56.80 -68.20 -37.43
CA ASP A 113 56.79 -66.77 -37.77
C ASP A 113 56.79 -65.87 -36.51
N PRO A 114 57.96 -65.60 -35.91
CA PRO A 114 58.07 -64.75 -34.74
C PRO A 114 57.79 -63.27 -35.04
N GLU A 115 57.86 -62.85 -36.31
CA GLU A 115 57.64 -61.47 -36.72
C GLU A 115 56.16 -61.09 -36.64
N LEU A 116 55.25 -62.00 -37.00
CA LEU A 116 53.82 -61.83 -36.86
C LEU A 116 53.39 -61.64 -35.39
N ALA A 117 53.92 -62.45 -34.48
CA ALA A 117 53.64 -62.33 -33.04
C ALA A 117 54.09 -60.97 -32.48
N LYS A 118 55.27 -60.50 -32.91
CA LYS A 118 55.81 -59.19 -32.51
C LYS A 118 54.96 -58.03 -33.03
N THR A 119 54.65 -58.01 -34.32
CA THR A 119 53.87 -56.93 -34.95
C THR A 119 52.45 -56.86 -34.40
N PHE A 120 51.82 -58.00 -34.14
CA PHE A 120 50.52 -58.06 -33.46
C PHE A 120 50.62 -57.50 -32.03
N GLY A 121 51.61 -57.91 -31.24
CA GLY A 121 51.81 -57.41 -29.89
C GLY A 121 52.00 -55.89 -29.83
N GLU A 122 52.79 -55.32 -30.75
CA GLU A 122 52.98 -53.86 -30.87
C GLU A 122 51.69 -53.13 -31.30
N ALA A 123 50.88 -53.72 -32.18
CA ALA A 123 49.58 -53.15 -32.56
C ALA A 123 48.56 -53.21 -31.41
N ALA A 124 48.43 -54.38 -30.77
CA ALA A 124 47.54 -54.59 -29.63
C ALA A 124 47.89 -53.65 -28.46
N GLN A 125 49.18 -53.46 -28.16
CA GLN A 125 49.61 -52.52 -27.12
C GLN A 125 49.25 -51.07 -27.47
N ARG A 126 49.40 -50.67 -28.74
CA ARG A 126 49.01 -49.33 -29.21
C ARG A 126 47.52 -49.09 -29.07
N ASP A 127 46.69 -50.07 -29.45
CA ASP A 127 45.24 -49.95 -29.36
C ASP A 127 44.76 -49.97 -27.90
N GLU A 128 45.35 -50.80 -27.04
CA GLU A 128 45.06 -50.79 -25.61
C GLU A 128 45.40 -49.43 -24.97
N ASN A 129 46.53 -48.83 -25.33
CA ASN A 129 46.93 -47.51 -24.83
C ASN A 129 45.93 -46.42 -25.28
N LYS A 130 45.47 -46.44 -26.54
CA LYS A 130 44.44 -45.50 -27.03
C LYS A 130 43.13 -45.64 -26.25
N LEU A 131 42.67 -46.87 -26.01
CA LEU A 131 41.44 -47.11 -25.26
C LEU A 131 41.57 -46.65 -23.80
N LYS A 132 42.74 -46.82 -23.18
CA LYS A 132 43.03 -46.29 -21.84
C LYS A 132 42.99 -44.76 -21.82
N ASP A 133 43.55 -44.11 -22.83
CA ASP A 133 43.52 -42.65 -22.95
C ASP A 133 42.10 -42.12 -23.17
N GLU A 134 41.29 -42.79 -23.99
CA GLU A 134 39.87 -42.47 -24.17
C GLU A 134 39.09 -42.65 -22.87
N GLN A 135 39.30 -43.76 -22.17
CA GLN A 135 38.68 -44.01 -20.87
C GLN A 135 39.04 -42.91 -19.85
N ALA A 136 40.31 -42.50 -19.78
CA ALA A 136 40.74 -41.41 -18.90
C ALA A 136 40.14 -40.04 -19.29
N ARG A 137 39.76 -39.84 -20.56
CA ARG A 137 38.99 -38.64 -20.97
C ARG A 137 37.55 -38.73 -20.49
N LEU A 138 36.88 -39.86 -20.73
CA LEU A 138 35.50 -40.10 -20.28
C LEU A 138 35.35 -39.95 -18.76
N GLU A 139 36.31 -40.44 -17.99
CA GLU A 139 36.31 -40.31 -16.53
C GLU A 139 36.43 -38.84 -16.08
N ARG A 140 37.29 -38.05 -16.74
CA ARG A 140 37.39 -36.60 -16.48
C ARG A 140 36.12 -35.86 -16.87
N ASP A 141 35.52 -36.22 -18.01
CA ASP A 141 34.27 -35.61 -18.47
C ASP A 141 33.12 -35.94 -17.51
N ALA A 142 32.99 -37.19 -17.08
CA ALA A 142 32.00 -37.60 -16.09
C ALA A 142 32.17 -36.88 -14.74
N ALA A 143 33.42 -36.72 -14.27
CA ALA A 143 33.71 -35.95 -13.06
C ALA A 143 33.30 -34.48 -13.21
N SER A 144 33.55 -33.86 -14.37
CA SER A 144 33.14 -32.49 -14.66
C SER A 144 31.61 -32.32 -14.72
N LEU A 145 30.90 -33.29 -15.31
CA LEU A 145 29.44 -33.30 -15.35
C LEU A 145 28.85 -33.42 -13.95
N GLN A 146 29.44 -34.27 -13.10
CA GLN A 146 29.03 -34.43 -11.72
C GLN A 146 29.20 -33.12 -10.92
N GLN A 147 30.31 -32.40 -11.11
CA GLN A 147 30.52 -31.09 -10.50
C GLN A 147 29.48 -30.06 -10.97
N ARG A 148 29.16 -30.03 -12.28
CA ARG A 148 28.15 -29.14 -12.85
C ARG A 148 26.75 -29.44 -12.30
N ALA A 149 26.36 -30.71 -12.20
CA ALA A 149 25.08 -31.08 -11.62
C ALA A 149 24.97 -30.69 -10.14
N ALA A 150 26.02 -30.90 -9.35
CA ALA A 150 26.06 -30.47 -7.96
C ALA A 150 25.97 -28.94 -7.80
N ALA A 151 26.55 -28.18 -8.73
CA ALA A 151 26.42 -26.72 -8.76
C ALA A 151 24.98 -26.28 -9.10
N LEU A 152 24.34 -26.92 -10.09
CA LEU A 152 22.94 -26.68 -10.44
C LEU A 152 21.99 -26.98 -9.28
N GLU A 153 22.23 -28.07 -8.54
CA GLU A 153 21.46 -28.41 -7.34
C GLU A 153 21.54 -27.32 -6.27
N ARG A 154 22.75 -26.83 -5.98
CA ARG A 154 22.95 -25.73 -5.02
C ARG A 154 22.25 -24.46 -5.47
N GLN A 155 22.40 -24.10 -6.75
CA GLN A 155 21.75 -22.93 -7.32
C GLN A 155 20.22 -23.06 -7.26
N ALA A 156 19.67 -24.25 -7.50
CA ALA A 156 18.23 -24.48 -7.41
C ALA A 156 17.67 -24.30 -5.99
N VAL A 157 18.41 -24.78 -4.97
CA VAL A 157 18.06 -24.57 -3.57
C VAL A 157 18.13 -23.08 -3.21
N GLU A 158 19.20 -22.40 -3.60
CA GLU A 158 19.37 -20.96 -3.34
C GLU A 158 18.27 -20.12 -4.01
N VAL A 159 17.91 -20.46 -5.26
CA VAL A 159 16.78 -19.83 -5.95
C VAL A 159 15.48 -20.08 -5.19
N ALA A 160 15.21 -21.31 -4.74
CA ALA A 160 13.99 -21.61 -3.99
C ALA A 160 13.91 -20.81 -2.67
N ASP A 161 15.01 -20.70 -1.93
CA ASP A 161 15.08 -19.95 -0.67
C ASP A 161 14.91 -18.44 -0.90
N ASN A 162 15.63 -17.88 -1.87
CA ASN A 162 15.51 -16.47 -2.25
C ASN A 162 14.08 -16.13 -2.70
N GLN A 163 13.42 -17.02 -3.43
CA GLN A 163 12.01 -16.86 -3.83
C GLN A 163 11.07 -16.85 -2.63
N GLN A 164 11.26 -17.75 -1.65
CA GLN A 164 10.44 -17.75 -0.44
C GLN A 164 10.63 -16.47 0.39
N MET A 165 11.88 -16.01 0.53
CA MET A 165 12.19 -14.76 1.22
C MET A 165 11.53 -13.57 0.50
N LEU A 166 11.66 -13.48 -0.82
CA LEU A 166 11.06 -12.44 -1.63
C LEU A 166 9.53 -12.44 -1.50
N LEU A 167 8.87 -13.59 -1.58
CA LEU A 167 7.42 -13.69 -1.40
C LEU A 167 6.98 -13.23 -0.01
N ARG A 168 7.69 -13.63 1.05
CA ARG A 168 7.41 -13.17 2.42
C ARG A 168 7.56 -11.65 2.55
N LEU A 169 8.61 -11.08 1.98
CA LEU A 169 8.84 -9.63 1.99
C LEU A 169 7.75 -8.87 1.22
N ILE A 170 7.35 -9.35 0.05
CA ILE A 170 6.29 -8.74 -0.74
C ILE A 170 4.95 -8.81 -0.02
N VAL A 171 4.58 -9.97 0.53
CA VAL A 171 3.35 -10.12 1.32
C VAL A 171 3.37 -9.19 2.53
N ALA A 172 4.50 -9.09 3.24
CA ALA A 172 4.65 -8.16 4.36
C ALA A 172 4.49 -6.70 3.92
N LEU A 173 5.14 -6.30 2.82
CA LEU A 173 5.07 -4.94 2.28
C LEU A 173 3.67 -4.58 1.78
N LEU A 174 3.00 -5.47 1.04
CA LEU A 174 1.63 -5.27 0.57
C LEU A 174 0.64 -5.18 1.75
N SER A 175 0.81 -6.03 2.76
CA SER A 175 -0.01 -5.97 3.98
C SER A 175 0.19 -4.64 4.70
N LEU A 176 1.44 -4.19 4.83
CA LEU A 176 1.78 -2.90 5.42
C LEU A 176 1.19 -1.73 4.61
N LEU A 177 1.22 -1.81 3.27
CA LEU A 177 0.64 -0.80 2.39
C LEU A 177 -0.88 -0.73 2.58
N VAL A 178 -1.59 -1.86 2.60
CA VAL A 178 -3.04 -1.90 2.82
C VAL A 178 -3.40 -1.31 4.19
N LEU A 179 -2.65 -1.68 5.24
CA LEU A 179 -2.81 -1.11 6.58
C LEU A 179 -2.54 0.40 6.57
N GLY A 180 -1.48 0.84 5.93
CA GLY A 180 -1.09 2.25 5.79
C GLY A 180 -2.17 3.08 5.08
N VAL A 181 -2.72 2.57 3.97
CA VAL A 181 -3.83 3.21 3.25
C VAL A 181 -5.08 3.26 4.12
N GLY A 182 -5.38 2.20 4.89
CA GLY A 182 -6.50 2.20 5.83
C GLY A 182 -6.36 3.28 6.90
N VAL A 183 -5.19 3.37 7.54
CA VAL A 183 -4.90 4.41 8.55
C VAL A 183 -4.96 5.81 7.93
N ALA A 184 -4.33 6.02 6.78
CA ALA A 184 -4.36 7.29 6.06
C ALA A 184 -5.79 7.69 5.68
N GLY A 185 -6.60 6.73 5.22
CA GLY A 185 -8.01 6.92 4.88
C GLY A 185 -8.84 7.38 6.08
N ILE A 186 -8.63 6.79 7.26
CA ILE A 186 -9.30 7.22 8.50
C ILE A 186 -8.89 8.65 8.86
N VAL A 187 -7.59 8.94 8.84
CA VAL A 187 -7.07 10.28 9.20
C VAL A 187 -7.62 11.35 8.26
N PHE A 188 -7.61 11.08 6.94
CA PHE A 188 -8.13 12.00 5.94
C PHE A 188 -9.64 12.18 6.07
N THR A 189 -10.39 11.09 6.24
CA THR A 189 -11.85 11.18 6.33
C THR A 189 -12.30 11.90 7.60
N HIS A 190 -11.52 11.86 8.68
CA HIS A 190 -11.81 12.65 9.88
C HIS A 190 -11.76 14.17 9.62
N LYS A 191 -10.82 14.64 8.80
CA LYS A 191 -10.71 16.07 8.43
C LYS A 191 -11.88 16.58 7.60
N ILE A 192 -12.69 15.67 7.04
CA ILE A 192 -13.83 16.01 6.19
C ILE A 192 -15.16 15.77 6.94
N ALA A 193 -15.31 14.59 7.56
CA ALA A 193 -16.58 14.17 8.16
C ALA A 193 -17.03 15.08 9.32
N GLY A 194 -16.12 15.45 10.22
CA GLY A 194 -16.43 16.34 11.35
C GLY A 194 -16.99 17.69 10.89
N PRO A 195 -16.29 18.39 9.97
CA PRO A 195 -16.78 19.60 9.35
C PRO A 195 -18.13 19.47 8.66
N ILE A 196 -18.35 18.40 7.88
CA ILE A 196 -19.65 18.15 7.22
C ILE A 196 -20.79 18.11 8.24
N PHE A 197 -20.61 17.39 9.35
CA PHE A 197 -21.65 17.28 10.37
C PHE A 197 -21.98 18.65 10.98
N LYS A 198 -20.96 19.45 11.26
CA LYS A 198 -21.12 20.82 11.76
C LYS A 198 -21.84 21.71 10.75
N MET A 199 -21.44 21.65 9.47
CA MET A 199 -22.07 22.41 8.40
C MET A 199 -23.54 22.07 8.24
N LYS A 200 -23.91 20.78 8.29
CA LYS A 200 -25.31 20.35 8.21
C LYS A 200 -26.17 20.96 9.32
N ARG A 201 -25.63 21.08 10.54
CA ARG A 201 -26.34 21.74 11.66
C ARG A 201 -26.49 23.24 11.42
N LEU A 202 -25.42 23.94 11.02
CA LEU A 202 -25.47 25.39 10.76
C LEU A 202 -26.40 25.73 9.59
N LEU A 203 -26.36 24.97 8.50
CA LEU A 203 -27.29 25.12 7.38
C LEU A 203 -28.74 24.95 7.81
N ARG A 204 -29.03 23.99 8.70
CA ARG A 204 -30.39 23.80 9.24
C ARG A 204 -30.82 24.98 10.12
N GLN A 205 -29.94 25.53 10.94
CA GLN A 205 -30.24 26.72 11.77
C GLN A 205 -30.58 27.94 10.91
N VAL A 206 -29.80 28.18 9.86
CA VAL A 206 -30.07 29.25 8.89
C VAL A 206 -31.40 28.99 8.15
N GLY A 207 -31.68 27.74 7.79
CA GLY A 207 -32.97 27.33 7.22
C GLY A 207 -34.17 27.50 8.16
N GLU A 208 -33.96 27.45 9.47
CA GLU A 208 -34.96 27.76 10.51
C GLU A 208 -35.10 29.28 10.76
N GLY A 209 -34.36 30.13 10.03
CA GLY A 209 -34.39 31.58 10.16
C GLY A 209 -33.41 32.17 11.18
N LYS A 210 -32.54 31.36 11.79
CA LYS A 210 -31.52 31.84 12.75
C LYS A 210 -30.29 32.29 11.99
N LEU A 211 -30.08 33.61 11.88
CA LEU A 211 -29.02 34.21 11.05
C LEU A 211 -27.74 34.53 11.84
N VAL A 212 -27.45 33.74 12.88
CA VAL A 212 -26.26 33.91 13.71
C VAL A 212 -25.31 32.73 13.54
N VAL A 213 -24.13 32.98 12.97
CA VAL A 213 -23.03 32.01 12.93
C VAL A 213 -21.98 32.42 13.95
N ARG A 214 -22.05 31.91 15.18
CA ARG A 214 -21.02 32.15 16.23
C ARG A 214 -19.85 31.17 16.16
N GLU A 215 -19.95 30.14 15.34
CA GLU A 215 -19.05 29.01 15.38
C GLU A 215 -18.16 28.91 14.13
N ARG A 216 -16.84 28.82 14.31
CA ARG A 216 -15.89 28.60 13.20
C ARG A 216 -15.45 27.15 13.04
N LEU A 217 -14.97 26.80 11.85
CA LEU A 217 -14.33 25.52 11.56
C LEU A 217 -12.88 25.46 12.04
N ARG A 218 -12.35 24.25 12.28
CA ARG A 218 -11.01 24.07 12.85
C ARG A 218 -9.94 24.32 11.78
N LYS A 219 -8.88 25.04 12.14
CA LYS A 219 -7.74 25.26 11.23
C LYS A 219 -7.18 23.91 10.76
N GLY A 220 -7.15 23.67 9.44
CA GLY A 220 -6.67 22.44 8.82
C GLY A 220 -7.75 21.44 8.38
N ASP A 221 -9.02 21.80 8.50
CA ASP A 221 -10.15 21.08 7.89
C ASP A 221 -10.27 21.43 6.40
N GLU A 222 -10.66 20.47 5.55
CA GLU A 222 -10.73 20.66 4.09
C GLU A 222 -11.89 21.59 3.66
N LEU A 223 -12.90 21.77 4.52
CA LEU A 223 -14.11 22.55 4.23
C LEU A 223 -14.01 24.04 4.63
N GLN A 224 -12.81 24.56 4.89
CA GLN A 224 -12.63 25.95 5.30
C GLN A 224 -13.12 26.96 4.25
N HIS A 225 -12.73 26.81 2.99
CA HIS A 225 -13.19 27.72 1.92
C HIS A 225 -14.71 27.64 1.69
N PHE A 226 -15.28 26.45 1.84
CA PHE A 226 -16.74 26.29 1.80
C PHE A 226 -17.41 27.03 2.96
N PHE A 227 -16.82 26.98 4.15
CA PHE A 227 -17.32 27.70 5.32
C PHE A 227 -17.23 29.21 5.18
N GLU A 228 -16.12 29.73 4.64
CA GLU A 228 -15.97 31.17 4.35
C GLU A 228 -17.06 31.66 3.40
N ALA A 229 -17.36 30.90 2.34
CA ALA A 229 -18.44 31.21 1.42
C ALA A 229 -19.82 31.14 2.10
N PHE A 230 -20.04 30.16 2.99
CA PHE A 230 -21.26 30.05 3.79
C PHE A 230 -21.42 31.21 4.79
N GLU A 231 -20.35 31.61 5.49
CA GLU A 231 -20.33 32.72 6.44
C GLU A 231 -20.73 34.02 5.73
N LYS A 232 -20.15 34.28 4.55
CA LYS A 232 -20.51 35.43 3.70
C LYS A 232 -21.98 35.41 3.26
N MET A 233 -22.51 34.25 2.87
CA MET A 233 -23.93 34.11 2.52
C MET A 233 -24.85 34.48 3.70
N VAL A 234 -24.53 34.04 4.92
CA VAL A 234 -25.32 34.38 6.11
C VAL A 234 -25.20 35.86 6.44
N GLU A 235 -24.02 36.45 6.30
CA GLU A 235 -23.81 37.89 6.48
C GLU A 235 -24.66 38.71 5.50
N ASP A 236 -24.70 38.33 4.22
CA ASP A 236 -25.54 38.98 3.21
C ASP A 236 -27.05 38.83 3.52
N LEU A 237 -27.49 37.67 4.01
CA LEU A 237 -28.87 37.46 4.46
C LEU A 237 -29.21 38.33 5.67
N ARG A 238 -28.30 38.41 6.63
CA ARG A 238 -28.44 39.25 7.83
C ARG A 238 -28.56 40.72 7.45
N ALA A 239 -27.69 41.21 6.56
CA ALA A 239 -27.72 42.58 6.06
C ALA A 239 -29.03 42.91 5.33
N ARG A 240 -29.53 41.98 4.50
CA ARG A 240 -30.84 42.14 3.82
C ARG A 240 -32.00 42.18 4.82
N GLN A 241 -31.98 41.34 5.85
CA GLN A 241 -33.01 41.31 6.88
C GLN A 241 -32.99 42.61 7.71
N GLN A 242 -31.81 43.08 8.10
CA GLN A 242 -31.62 44.35 8.81
C GLN A 242 -32.18 45.53 8.00
N ALA A 243 -31.86 45.62 6.71
CA ALA A 243 -32.37 46.67 5.83
C ALA A 243 -33.91 46.61 5.67
N LYS A 244 -34.53 45.43 5.77
CA LYS A 244 -35.99 45.31 5.77
C LYS A 244 -36.60 45.77 7.10
N ILE A 245 -35.98 45.45 8.24
CA ILE A 245 -36.42 45.93 9.56
C ILE A 245 -36.35 47.45 9.62
N GLU A 246 -35.26 48.07 9.14
CA GLU A 246 -35.13 49.53 9.09
C GLU A 246 -36.22 50.19 8.25
N LYS A 247 -36.57 49.60 7.09
CA LYS A 247 -37.71 50.06 6.28
C LYS A 247 -39.03 49.90 7.02
N MET A 248 -39.22 48.80 7.74
CA MET A 248 -40.42 48.55 8.56
C MET A 248 -40.54 49.58 9.68
N ASP A 249 -39.45 49.89 10.38
CA ASP A 249 -39.39 50.88 11.45
C ASP A 249 -39.73 52.29 10.91
N ALA A 250 -39.26 52.64 9.71
CA ALA A 250 -39.62 53.89 9.04
C ALA A 250 -41.11 53.98 8.67
N ILE A 251 -41.70 52.88 8.18
CA ILE A 251 -43.14 52.80 7.87
C ILE A 251 -43.97 52.95 9.14
N LEU A 252 -43.61 52.22 10.21
CA LEU A 252 -44.27 52.29 11.50
C LEU A 252 -44.22 53.71 12.09
N ALA A 253 -43.05 54.37 12.04
CA ALA A 253 -42.90 55.74 12.52
C ALA A 253 -43.79 56.73 11.75
N LYS A 254 -43.89 56.57 10.43
CA LYS A 254 -44.77 57.40 9.59
C LYS A 254 -46.25 57.16 9.91
N LEU A 255 -46.68 55.91 10.03
CA LEU A 255 -48.05 55.56 10.40
C LEU A 255 -48.43 56.12 11.78
N GLU A 256 -47.53 56.04 12.76
CA GLU A 256 -47.75 56.63 14.09
C GLU A 256 -47.80 58.16 14.08
N ALA A 257 -46.97 58.81 13.25
CA ALA A 257 -47.00 60.27 13.08
C ALA A 257 -48.30 60.74 12.40
N ASP A 258 -48.72 60.04 11.34
CA ASP A 258 -49.97 60.32 10.62
C ASP A 258 -51.20 60.09 11.52
N ALA A 259 -51.19 59.04 12.37
CA ALA A 259 -52.22 58.80 13.38
C ALA A 259 -52.33 59.94 14.42
N ARG A 260 -51.19 60.54 14.79
CA ARG A 260 -51.15 61.67 15.74
C ARG A 260 -51.57 62.99 15.08
N ALA A 261 -51.26 63.18 13.81
CA ALA A 261 -51.57 64.38 13.03
C ALA A 261 -53.04 64.41 12.56
N GLN A 262 -53.59 63.28 12.15
CA GLN A 262 -55.00 63.12 11.79
C GLN A 262 -55.80 62.70 13.02
N LYS A 263 -56.07 63.64 13.94
CA LYS A 263 -57.15 63.45 14.93
C LYS A 263 -58.51 63.43 14.21
N GLY A 264 -58.84 62.32 13.55
CA GLY A 264 -60.21 61.98 13.17
C GLY A 264 -60.58 61.79 11.68
N ALA A 265 -59.67 61.47 10.73
CA ALA A 265 -60.11 61.28 9.33
C ALA A 265 -59.48 60.13 8.51
N ALA A 266 -58.59 59.31 9.08
CA ALA A 266 -58.27 58.00 8.49
C ALA A 266 -58.28 56.97 9.60
N GLU A 267 -59.20 55.99 9.51
CA GLU A 267 -59.13 54.76 10.29
C GLU A 267 -57.85 54.03 9.88
N ILE A 268 -56.75 54.33 10.58
CA ILE A 268 -55.59 53.46 10.57
C ILE A 268 -56.03 52.22 11.33
N ASP A 269 -56.18 51.12 10.61
CA ASP A 269 -56.52 49.82 11.18
C ASP A 269 -55.53 49.48 12.31
N PRO A 270 -55.96 49.52 13.58
CA PRO A 270 -55.08 49.25 14.72
C PRO A 270 -54.50 47.84 14.67
N ASP A 271 -55.23 46.90 14.06
CA ASP A 271 -54.83 45.51 13.95
C ASP A 271 -53.68 45.34 12.94
N GLY A 272 -53.74 46.06 11.81
CA GLY A 272 -52.64 46.10 10.84
C GLY A 272 -51.31 46.64 11.41
N VAL A 273 -51.38 47.70 12.24
CA VAL A 273 -50.18 48.24 12.93
C VAL A 273 -49.65 47.25 13.97
N ALA A 274 -50.53 46.56 14.70
CA ALA A 274 -50.14 45.52 15.65
C ALA A 274 -49.48 44.32 14.95
N GLN A 275 -49.99 43.90 13.79
CA GLN A 275 -49.42 42.83 12.97
C GLN A 275 -48.02 43.21 12.45
N LEU A 276 -47.82 44.44 11.97
CA LEU A 276 -46.51 44.93 11.54
C LEU A 276 -45.49 44.96 12.69
N LYS A 277 -45.89 45.36 13.89
CA LYS A 277 -45.03 45.33 15.08
C LYS A 277 -44.63 43.91 15.49
N ARG A 278 -45.56 42.95 15.38
CA ARG A 278 -45.27 41.52 15.61
C ARG A 278 -44.26 41.00 14.58
N LEU A 279 -44.50 41.23 13.29
CA LEU A 279 -43.59 40.83 12.22
C LEU A 279 -42.19 41.44 12.40
N ARG A 280 -42.10 42.72 12.77
CA ARG A 280 -40.83 43.38 13.08
C ARG A 280 -40.09 42.69 14.23
N THR A 281 -40.83 42.28 15.26
CA THR A 281 -40.27 41.55 16.42
C THR A 281 -39.76 40.18 16.01
N GLU A 282 -40.54 39.41 15.25
CA GLU A 282 -40.14 38.10 14.71
C GLU A 282 -38.88 38.21 13.82
N MET A 283 -38.81 39.22 12.96
CA MET A 283 -37.64 39.48 12.11
C MET A 283 -36.39 39.84 12.92
N GLN A 284 -36.55 40.55 14.03
CA GLN A 284 -35.47 40.90 14.96
C GLN A 284 -35.00 39.66 15.74
N GLU A 285 -35.92 38.82 16.22
CA GLU A 285 -35.59 37.57 16.90
C GLU A 285 -34.75 36.64 16.01
N GLN A 286 -35.05 36.57 14.71
CA GLN A 286 -34.26 35.83 13.72
C GLN A 286 -32.80 36.32 13.58
N LEU A 287 -32.53 37.59 13.87
CA LEU A 287 -31.18 38.17 13.85
C LEU A 287 -30.38 37.94 15.14
N ASP A 288 -31.09 37.74 16.25
CA ASP A 288 -30.51 37.70 17.59
C ASP A 288 -30.37 36.27 18.15
N ALA A 289 -31.14 35.32 17.60
CA ALA A 289 -31.14 33.88 17.93
C ALA A 289 -29.98 33.08 17.32
#